data_AF-A0AAD5TWM0-F1
#
_entry.id   AF-A0AAD5TWM0-F1
#
_cell.length_a   1.000
_cell.length_b   1.000
_cell.length_c   1.000
_cell.angle_alpha   90.00
_cell.angle_beta   90.00
_cell.angle_gamma   90.00
#
_symmetry.space_group_name_H-M   'P 1'
#
loop_
_entity.id
_entity.type
_entity.pdbx_description
1 polymer ?
#
loop_
_entity_poly.entity_id
_entity_poly.type
_entity_poly.pdbx_seq_one_letter_code
_entity_poly.pdbx_strand_id
1 'polypeptide(L)'
;MTPNLVVATCLYLATKIEESPHHIKSVVSEMKSALKHSGGFCFEAQDIAEFEYYLLEDLNFNTILFHPYRSLLKFTKSLQLEEKITEEAWAITNDTYNSDLLLNFAPHLIALASLKIAIVVNKKHESITVKKWFQNINVDWSQ
;
A
#
# COMPACT_ATOMS: atom_id res chain seq x y z
N MET A 1 -14.61 -8.16 -17.35
CA MET A 1 -14.45 -7.08 -16.36
C MET A 1 -13.38 -6.13 -16.86
N THR A 2 -13.68 -4.85 -17.04
CA THR A 2 -12.71 -3.86 -17.54
C THR A 2 -11.86 -3.34 -16.36
N PRO A 3 -10.52 -3.47 -16.40
CA PRO A 3 -9.66 -3.05 -15.28
C PRO A 3 -9.89 -1.61 -14.81
N ASN A 4 -10.22 -0.70 -15.74
CA ASN A 4 -10.44 0.71 -15.43
C ASN A 4 -11.67 0.94 -14.52
N LEU A 5 -12.75 0.18 -14.71
CA LEU A 5 -13.95 0.29 -13.85
C LEU A 5 -13.63 -0.21 -12.44
N VAL A 6 -12.86 -1.29 -12.33
CA VAL A 6 -12.41 -1.84 -11.05
C VAL A 6 -11.55 -0.82 -10.32
N VAL A 7 -10.57 -0.21 -10.98
CA VAL A 7 -9.70 0.83 -10.38
C VAL A 7 -10.52 2.01 -9.85
N ALA A 8 -11.44 2.55 -10.66
CA ALA A 8 -12.28 3.66 -10.25
C ALA A 8 -13.14 3.31 -9.02
N THR A 9 -13.71 2.11 -9.01
CA THR A 9 -14.58 1.63 -7.93
C THR A 9 -13.79 1.35 -6.66
N CYS A 10 -12.63 0.70 -6.75
CA CYS A 10 -11.72 0.48 -5.62
C CYS A 10 -11.28 1.81 -5.01
N LEU A 11 -10.91 2.80 -5.83
CA LEU A 11 -10.53 4.13 -5.36
C LEU A 11 -11.71 4.82 -4.65
N TYR A 12 -12.89 4.81 -5.27
CA TYR A 12 -14.10 5.39 -4.68
C TYR A 12 -14.43 4.74 -3.33
N LEU A 13 -14.48 3.41 -3.28
CA LEU A 13 -14.76 2.66 -2.07
C LEU A 13 -13.71 2.93 -0.98
N ALA A 14 -12.41 2.85 -1.31
CA ALA A 14 -11.33 3.09 -0.35
C ALA A 14 -11.42 4.47 0.28
N THR A 15 -11.75 5.52 -0.49
CA THR A 15 -11.91 6.88 0.08
C THR A 15 -13.03 6.96 1.11
N LYS A 16 -14.11 6.19 0.95
CA LYS A 16 -15.19 6.14 1.95
C LYS A 16 -14.76 5.39 3.20
N ILE A 17 -14.04 4.27 3.05
CA ILE A 17 -13.57 3.44 4.17
C ILE A 17 -12.50 4.16 4.99
N GLU A 18 -11.62 4.93 4.35
CA GLU A 18 -10.55 5.71 5.00
C GLU A 18 -11.02 7.09 5.51
N GLU A 19 -12.33 7.31 5.62
CA GLU A 19 -12.94 8.55 6.14
C GLU A 19 -12.48 9.82 5.38
N SER A 20 -12.21 9.68 4.08
CA SER A 20 -11.86 10.77 3.16
C SER A 20 -12.77 10.74 1.91
N PRO A 21 -14.10 10.73 2.06
CA PRO A 21 -15.02 10.43 0.97
C PRO A 21 -14.99 11.51 -0.12
N HIS A 22 -14.96 11.07 -1.38
CA HIS A 22 -15.06 11.94 -2.56
C HIS A 22 -16.39 11.72 -3.28
N HIS A 23 -16.91 12.78 -3.91
CA HIS A 23 -18.14 12.67 -4.69
C HIS A 23 -17.89 11.80 -5.93
N ILE A 24 -18.80 10.86 -6.23
CA ILE A 24 -18.62 9.88 -7.32
C ILE A 24 -18.41 10.52 -8.70
N LYS A 25 -19.07 11.66 -8.97
CA LYS A 25 -18.84 12.42 -10.21
C LYS A 25 -17.42 13.00 -10.32
N SER A 26 -16.80 13.34 -9.19
CA SER A 26 -15.41 13.81 -9.17
C SER A 26 -14.47 12.66 -9.53
N VAL A 27 -14.71 11.45 -8.99
CA VAL A 27 -13.94 10.25 -9.38
C VAL A 27 -14.06 9.98 -10.88
N VAL A 28 -15.27 10.02 -11.45
CA VAL A 28 -15.47 9.85 -12.90
C VAL A 28 -14.70 10.90 -13.71
N SER A 29 -14.76 12.17 -13.30
CA SER A 29 -14.05 13.28 -13.95
C SER A 29 -12.53 13.05 -13.95
N GLU A 30 -11.97 12.69 -12.81
CA GLU A 30 -10.54 12.44 -12.68
C GLU A 30 -10.11 11.21 -13.49
N MET A 31 -10.88 10.13 -13.49
CA MET A 31 -10.60 8.94 -14.30
C MET A 31 -10.62 9.25 -15.80
N LYS A 32 -11.58 10.07 -16.27
CA LYS A 32 -11.64 10.54 -17.67
C LYS A 32 -10.43 11.40 -18.03
N SER A 33 -10.00 12.27 -17.12
CA SER A 33 -8.80 13.10 -17.28
C SER A 33 -7.53 12.25 -17.36
N ALA A 34 -7.33 11.36 -16.38
CA ALA A 34 -6.14 10.52 -16.26
C ALA A 34 -5.97 9.54 -17.43
N LEU A 35 -7.07 8.99 -17.95
CA LEU A 35 -7.04 8.00 -19.04
C LEU A 35 -7.25 8.60 -20.43
N LYS A 36 -7.28 9.93 -20.56
CA LYS A 36 -7.53 10.64 -21.82
C LYS A 36 -6.64 10.17 -22.98
N HIS A 37 -5.38 9.83 -22.68
CA HIS A 37 -4.40 9.37 -23.67
C HIS A 37 -4.21 7.85 -23.73
N SER A 38 -4.87 7.10 -22.84
CA SER A 38 -4.65 5.66 -22.63
C SER A 38 -5.89 4.83 -22.98
N GLY A 39 -6.69 5.28 -23.94
CA GLY A 39 -7.93 4.61 -24.38
C GLY A 39 -9.21 5.10 -23.71
N GLY A 40 -9.13 6.07 -22.80
CA GLY A 40 -10.27 6.75 -22.19
C GLY A 40 -10.95 5.97 -21.05
N PHE A 41 -11.86 6.68 -20.37
CA PHE A 41 -12.75 6.12 -19.35
C PHE A 41 -14.20 6.32 -19.80
N CYS A 42 -14.86 5.25 -20.21
CA CYS A 42 -16.21 5.28 -20.81
C CYS A 42 -17.33 5.02 -19.81
N PHE A 43 -17.02 4.89 -18.52
CA PHE A 43 -18.00 4.59 -17.46
C PHE A 43 -18.52 5.88 -16.83
N GLU A 44 -19.76 5.82 -16.36
CA GLU A 44 -20.45 6.87 -15.64
C GLU A 44 -20.61 6.52 -14.16
N ALA A 45 -21.15 7.47 -13.39
CA ALA A 45 -21.34 7.30 -11.95
C ALA A 45 -22.23 6.09 -11.58
N GLN A 46 -23.21 5.77 -12.43
CA GLN A 46 -24.08 4.62 -12.21
C GLN A 46 -23.31 3.29 -12.28
N ASP A 47 -22.37 3.17 -13.22
CA ASP A 47 -21.55 1.96 -13.36
C ASP A 47 -20.67 1.74 -12.13
N ILE A 48 -20.07 2.81 -11.60
CA ILE A 48 -19.26 2.74 -10.38
C ILE A 48 -20.13 2.38 -9.17
N ALA A 49 -21.33 2.95 -9.05
CA ALA A 49 -22.23 2.67 -7.93
C ALA A 49 -22.76 1.23 -7.95
N GLU A 50 -23.09 0.70 -9.13
CA GLU A 50 -23.48 -0.70 -9.28
C GLU A 50 -22.29 -1.63 -8.98
N PHE A 51 -21.11 -1.30 -9.51
CA PHE A 51 -19.92 -2.13 -9.33
C PHE A 51 -19.41 -2.13 -7.89
N GLU A 52 -19.62 -1.04 -7.15
CA GLU A 52 -19.33 -0.98 -5.72
C GLU A 52 -20.07 -2.06 -4.93
N TYR A 53 -21.33 -2.31 -5.26
CA TYR A 53 -22.12 -3.35 -4.59
C TYR A 53 -21.49 -4.74 -4.79
N TYR A 54 -21.15 -5.09 -6.03
CA TYR A 54 -20.48 -6.36 -6.33
C TYR A 54 -19.09 -6.46 -5.69
N LEU A 55 -18.32 -5.37 -5.69
CA LEU A 55 -17.00 -5.34 -5.06
C LEU A 55 -17.08 -5.58 -3.54
N LEU A 56 -18.07 -5.00 -2.86
CA LEU A 56 -18.28 -5.23 -1.43
C LEU A 56 -18.70 -6.67 -1.12
N GLU A 57 -19.55 -7.25 -1.97
CA GLU A 57 -19.96 -8.65 -1.86
C GLU A 57 -18.76 -9.59 -2.02
N ASP A 58 -17.94 -9.39 -3.06
CA ASP A 58 -16.74 -10.19 -3.33
C ASP A 58 -15.70 -10.10 -2.19
N LEU A 59 -15.57 -8.93 -1.56
CA LEU A 59 -14.71 -8.72 -0.39
C LEU A 59 -15.29 -9.30 0.90
N ASN A 60 -16.50 -9.88 0.88
CA ASN A 60 -17.26 -10.27 2.07
C ASN A 60 -17.35 -9.14 3.10
N PHE A 61 -17.45 -7.89 2.62
CA PHE A 61 -17.45 -6.68 3.45
C PHE A 61 -16.22 -6.50 4.36
N ASN A 62 -15.12 -7.22 4.09
CA ASN A 62 -13.85 -7.05 4.80
C ASN A 62 -13.02 -5.94 4.15
N THR A 63 -13.29 -4.69 4.54
CA THR A 63 -12.66 -3.51 3.91
C THR A 63 -11.55 -2.87 4.74
N ILE A 64 -11.36 -3.30 5.99
CA ILE A 64 -10.32 -2.74 6.87
C ILE A 64 -8.96 -3.36 6.51
N LEU A 65 -8.03 -2.53 6.04
CA LEU A 65 -6.67 -2.93 5.71
C LEU A 65 -5.67 -2.31 6.69
N PHE A 66 -4.72 -3.10 7.15
CA PHE A 66 -3.59 -2.60 7.93
C PHE A 66 -2.40 -2.39 7.00
N HIS A 67 -1.93 -1.15 6.89
CA HIS A 67 -0.81 -0.85 5.99
C HIS A 67 0.58 -0.95 6.67
N PRO A 68 1.62 -1.34 5.91
CA PRO A 68 2.98 -1.53 6.43
C PRO A 68 3.62 -0.24 6.98
N TYR A 69 3.22 0.94 6.48
CA TYR A 69 3.80 2.24 6.85
C TYR A 69 3.82 2.51 8.35
N ARG A 70 2.76 2.13 9.07
CA ARG A 70 2.70 2.35 10.54
C ARG A 70 3.77 1.55 11.26
N SER A 71 4.03 0.32 10.82
CA SER A 71 5.08 -0.54 11.38
C SER A 71 6.45 -0.03 10.99
N LEU A 72 6.63 0.38 9.73
CA LEU A 72 7.88 0.96 9.24
C LEU A 72 8.31 2.16 10.09
N LEU A 73 7.42 3.13 10.31
CA LEU A 73 7.71 4.31 11.12
C LEU A 73 8.03 3.99 12.58
N LYS A 74 7.46 2.91 13.14
CA LYS A 74 7.82 2.45 14.49
C LYS A 74 9.23 1.89 14.51
N PHE A 75 9.59 1.09 13.52
CA PHE A 75 10.92 0.47 13.43
C PHE A 75 12.01 1.51 13.20
N THR A 76 11.84 2.43 12.26
CA THR A 76 12.82 3.48 11.96
C THR A 76 13.06 4.39 13.15
N LYS A 77 11.99 4.76 13.89
CA LYS A 77 12.10 5.51 15.16
C LYS A 77 12.86 4.73 16.23
N SER A 78 12.60 3.43 16.38
CA SER A 78 13.28 2.60 17.38
C SER A 78 14.78 2.44 17.13
N LEU A 79 15.18 2.45 15.84
CA LEU A 79 16.57 2.34 15.41
C LEU A 79 17.28 3.69 15.28
N GLN A 80 16.56 4.80 15.43
CA GLN A 80 17.06 6.17 15.23
C GLN A 80 17.79 6.32 13.88
N LEU A 81 17.20 5.77 12.81
CA LEU A 81 17.80 5.82 11.48
C LEU A 81 17.74 7.21 10.89
N GLU A 82 18.67 7.49 9.97
CA GLU A 82 18.65 8.69 9.16
C GLU A 82 17.36 8.75 8.32
N GLU A 83 16.90 9.98 8.08
CA GLU A 83 15.71 10.25 7.26
C GLU A 83 15.83 9.63 5.88
N LYS A 84 17.02 9.70 5.27
CA LYS A 84 17.31 9.11 3.96
C LYS A 84 17.00 7.61 3.89
N ILE A 85 17.36 6.83 4.92
CA ILE A 85 17.07 5.38 4.93
C ILE A 85 15.57 5.14 5.11
N THR A 86 14.91 6.01 5.88
CA THR A 86 13.46 5.94 6.08
C THR A 86 12.72 6.21 4.77
N GLU A 87 13.16 7.20 3.99
CA GLU A 87 12.61 7.51 2.66
C GLU A 87 12.83 6.35 1.68
N GLU A 88 14.01 5.75 1.66
CA GLU A 88 14.28 4.59 0.80
C GLU A 88 13.44 3.37 1.20
N ALA A 89 13.31 3.08 2.50
CA ALA A 89 12.45 2.01 2.97
C ALA A 89 10.96 2.30 2.69
N TRP A 90 10.55 3.57 2.68
CA TRP A 90 9.21 4.00 2.29
C TRP A 90 8.97 3.74 0.80
N ALA A 91 9.92 4.10 -0.06
CA ALA A 91 9.85 3.84 -1.50
C ALA A 91 9.74 2.33 -1.79
N ILE A 92 10.59 1.51 -1.18
CA ILE A 92 10.52 0.05 -1.31
C ILE A 92 9.16 -0.48 -0.83
N THR A 93 8.62 0.08 0.27
CA THR A 93 7.29 -0.30 0.76
C THR A 93 6.19 0.05 -0.24
N ASN A 94 6.27 1.20 -0.94
CA ASN A 94 5.33 1.54 -2.01
C ASN A 94 5.39 0.51 -3.15
N ASP A 95 6.57 0.04 -3.52
CA ASP A 95 6.74 -0.92 -4.62
C ASP A 95 6.05 -2.26 -4.31
N THR A 96 5.92 -2.63 -3.03
CA THR A 96 5.23 -3.88 -2.64
C THR A 96 3.76 -3.92 -3.06
N TYR A 97 3.09 -2.77 -3.26
CA TYR A 97 1.70 -2.70 -3.72
C TYR A 97 1.52 -3.11 -5.19
N ASN A 98 2.62 -3.18 -5.96
CA ASN A 98 2.60 -3.70 -7.34
C ASN A 98 2.77 -5.23 -7.39
N SER A 99 2.75 -5.91 -6.25
CA SER A 99 2.91 -7.35 -6.11
C SER A 99 1.82 -7.94 -5.22
N ASP A 100 1.78 -9.27 -5.11
CA ASP A 100 0.89 -10.03 -4.23
C ASP A 100 1.38 -10.12 -2.78
N LEU A 101 2.50 -9.49 -2.42
CA LEU A 101 3.10 -9.57 -1.08
C LEU A 101 2.13 -9.19 0.04
N LEU A 102 1.28 -8.17 -0.16
CA LEU A 102 0.30 -7.72 0.84
C LEU A 102 -0.82 -8.74 1.10
N LEU A 103 -1.02 -9.71 0.19
CA LEU A 103 -1.97 -10.80 0.37
C LEU A 103 -1.33 -12.00 1.08
N ASN A 104 -0.02 -12.17 0.93
CA ASN A 104 0.72 -13.32 1.43
C ASN A 104 1.34 -13.11 2.82
N PHE A 105 1.65 -11.85 3.18
CA PHE A 105 2.41 -11.55 4.40
C PHE A 105 1.76 -10.47 5.27
N ALA A 106 1.99 -10.56 6.58
CA ALA A 106 1.52 -9.56 7.51
C ALA A 106 2.22 -8.19 7.26
N PRO A 107 1.52 -7.05 7.42
CA PRO A 107 2.06 -5.73 7.07
C PRO A 107 3.35 -5.35 7.81
N HIS A 108 3.52 -5.83 9.04
CA HIS A 108 4.74 -5.58 9.82
C HIS A 108 5.95 -6.36 9.29
N LEU A 109 5.75 -7.53 8.68
CA LEU A 109 6.82 -8.31 8.05
C LEU A 109 7.28 -7.62 6.76
N ILE A 110 6.34 -7.13 5.96
CA ILE A 110 6.64 -6.35 4.74
C ILE A 110 7.45 -5.10 5.10
N ALA A 111 7.00 -4.35 6.12
CA ALA A 111 7.74 -3.19 6.61
C ALA A 111 9.18 -3.54 7.06
N LEU A 112 9.34 -4.69 7.75
CA LEU A 112 10.64 -5.17 8.21
C LEU A 112 11.55 -5.57 7.03
N ALA A 113 11.00 -6.22 6.01
CA ALA A 113 11.71 -6.60 4.80
C ALA A 113 12.16 -5.36 4.02
N SER A 114 11.26 -4.40 3.77
CA SER A 114 11.59 -3.12 3.12
C SER A 114 12.71 -2.38 3.84
N LEU A 115 12.64 -2.33 5.17
CA LEU A 115 13.67 -1.71 6.00
C LEU A 115 15.02 -2.42 5.90
N LYS A 116 15.02 -3.75 5.97
CA LYS A 116 16.24 -4.57 5.84
C LYS A 116 16.91 -4.34 4.48
N ILE A 117 16.13 -4.30 3.40
CA ILE A 117 16.62 -4.01 2.05
C ILE A 117 17.24 -2.61 2.00
N ALA A 118 16.53 -1.58 2.48
CA ALA A 118 17.03 -0.20 2.50
C ALA A 118 18.38 -0.07 3.24
N ILE A 119 18.53 -0.74 4.38
CA ILE A 119 19.77 -0.74 5.17
C ILE A 119 20.91 -1.44 4.42
N VAL A 120 20.64 -2.59 3.79
CA VAL A 120 21.66 -3.36 3.05
C VAL A 120 22.15 -2.59 1.81
N VAL A 121 21.24 -1.89 1.11
CA VAL A 121 21.60 -1.00 0.00
C VAL A 121 22.47 0.15 0.49
N ASN A 122 22.14 0.73 1.66
CA ASN A 122 22.93 1.76 2.32
C ASN A 122 24.01 1.18 3.24
N LYS A 123 25.01 0.49 2.66
CA LYS A 123 26.17 -0.15 3.33
C LYS A 123 26.84 0.64 4.47
N LYS A 124 26.61 1.95 4.58
CA LYS A 124 27.07 2.82 5.67
C LYS A 124 26.43 2.53 7.04
N HIS A 125 25.24 1.91 7.10
CA HIS A 125 24.48 1.72 8.34
C HIS A 125 24.36 0.27 8.83
N GLU A 126 25.20 -0.64 8.31
CA GLU A 126 25.27 -2.01 8.81
C GLU A 126 26.02 -2.08 10.17
N SER A 127 25.56 -1.30 11.14
CA SER A 127 26.12 -1.22 12.48
C SER A 127 25.74 -2.45 13.31
N ILE A 128 26.61 -2.81 14.25
CA ILE A 128 26.41 -3.90 15.21
C ILE A 128 25.07 -3.73 15.95
N THR A 129 24.65 -2.49 16.23
CA THR A 129 23.37 -2.16 16.87
C THR A 129 22.17 -2.63 16.04
N VAL A 130 22.21 -2.41 14.72
CA VAL A 130 21.14 -2.82 13.80
C VAL A 130 21.06 -4.35 13.73
N LYS A 131 22.20 -5.03 13.63
CA LYS A 131 22.25 -6.51 13.63
C LYS A 131 21.67 -7.09 14.91
N LYS A 132 22.05 -6.55 16.07
CA LYS A 132 21.51 -6.95 17.37
C LYS A 132 20.01 -6.68 17.47
N TRP A 133 19.54 -5.55 16.94
CA TRP A 133 18.12 -5.23 16.92
C TRP A 133 17.33 -6.28 16.15
N PHE A 134 17.76 -6.65 14.94
CA PHE A 134 17.10 -7.71 14.16
C PHE A 134 17.14 -9.08 14.85
N GLN A 135 18.21 -9.42 15.58
CA GLN A 135 18.31 -10.68 16.33
C GLN A 135 17.36 -10.74 17.52
N ASN A 136 17.02 -9.59 18.12
CA ASN A 136 16.11 -9.51 19.25
C ASN A 136 14.63 -9.58 18.83
N ILE A 137 14.34 -9.50 17.53
CA ILE A 137 12.98 -9.60 17.02
C ILE A 137 12.61 -11.07 16.84
N ASN A 138 11.50 -11.46 17.46
CA ASN A 138 10.91 -12.79 17.31
C ASN A 138 10.15 -12.91 15.98
N VAL A 139 10.88 -12.97 14.87
CA VAL A 139 10.35 -13.17 13.52
C VAL A 139 11.00 -14.41 12.91
N ASP A 140 10.19 -15.23 12.25
CA ASP A 140 10.67 -16.36 11.47
C ASP A 140 11.27 -15.85 10.14
N TRP A 141 12.57 -16.05 9.95
CA TRP A 141 13.31 -15.59 8.79
C TRP A 141 13.28 -16.57 7.60
N SER A 142 12.59 -17.70 7.74
CA SER A 142 12.50 -18.72 6.70
C SER A 142 11.33 -18.53 5.71
N GLN A 143 10.46 -17.56 5.99
CA GLN A 143 9.28 -17.21 5.18
C GLN A 143 9.61 -16.30 4.01
#